data_AF-A0A453B1H9-F1
#
_entry.id   AF-A0A453B1H9-F1
#
_cell.length_a   1.000
_cell.length_b   1.000
_cell.length_c   1.000
_cell.angle_alpha   90.00
_cell.angle_beta   90.00
_cell.angle_gamma   90.00
#
_symmetry.space_group_name_H-M   'P 1'
#
loop_
_entity.id
_entity.type
_entity.pdbx_description
1 polymer ?
#
loop_
_entity_poly.entity_id
_entity_poly.type
_entity_poly.pdbx_seq_one_letter_code
_entity_poly.pdbx_strand_id
1 'polypeptide(L)'
;DHSYSWYLQLRNLVWATSKHDVYMAQNNSVMHWSSLLQRGTEVLHVAGQVVPKQKTHGARTLSRVQISTMALKDNLMVAGGFRGELIFKV
;
A
#
# COMPACT_ATOMS: atom_id res chain seq x y z
N ASP A 1 -22.58 22.80 -8.27
CA ASP A 1 -22.29 22.20 -9.58
C ASP A 1 -22.12 20.70 -9.41
N HIS A 2 -22.67 19.94 -10.34
CA HIS A 2 -23.24 18.60 -10.13
C HIS A 2 -22.25 17.48 -9.78
N SER A 3 -22.49 16.89 -8.61
CA SER A 3 -22.39 15.47 -8.23
C SER A 3 -21.71 14.49 -9.20
N TYR A 4 -20.49 14.07 -8.84
CA TYR A 4 -20.12 12.65 -8.75
C TYR A 4 -19.12 12.51 -7.59
N SER A 5 -19.58 12.47 -6.34
CA SER A 5 -18.81 11.84 -5.26
C SER A 5 -19.07 10.34 -5.38
N TRP A 6 -18.44 9.72 -6.38
CA TRP A 6 -18.35 8.28 -6.50
C TRP A 6 -17.80 7.75 -5.17
N TYR A 7 -18.62 6.97 -4.48
CA TYR A 7 -18.23 6.23 -3.29
C TYR A 7 -17.00 5.38 -3.64
N LEU A 8 -15.82 5.88 -3.28
CA LEU A 8 -14.58 5.17 -3.42
C LEU A 8 -14.62 3.95 -2.52
N GLN A 9 -15.11 2.84 -3.07
CA GLN A 9 -14.98 1.56 -2.41
C GLN A 9 -13.51 1.18 -2.48
N LEU A 10 -12.79 1.49 -1.41
CA LEU A 10 -11.47 0.93 -1.13
C LEU A 10 -11.59 -0.59 -1.15
N ARG A 11 -10.73 -1.27 -1.91
CA ARG A 11 -10.77 -2.74 -2.09
C ARG A 11 -9.41 -3.33 -1.79
N ASN A 12 -9.43 -4.51 -1.19
CA ASN A 12 -8.22 -5.30 -0.92
C ASN A 12 -7.18 -4.54 -0.08
N LEU A 13 -7.63 -3.70 0.85
CA LEU A 13 -6.74 -2.99 1.78
C LEU A 13 -6.31 -3.85 2.97
N VAL A 14 -6.80 -5.09 3.07
CA VAL A 14 -6.38 -6.08 4.04
C VAL A 14 -6.01 -7.35 3.29
N TRP A 15 -4.85 -7.91 3.59
CA TRP A 15 -4.33 -9.11 2.95
C TRP A 15 -3.66 -10.02 3.96
N ALA A 16 -4.09 -11.28 4.03
CA ALA A 16 -3.42 -12.29 4.85
C ALA A 16 -2.51 -13.13 3.95
N THR A 17 -1.24 -13.29 4.35
CA THR A 17 -0.29 -14.19 3.65
C THR A 17 -0.08 -15.51 4.38
N SER A 18 -0.44 -15.57 5.65
CA SER A 18 -0.41 -16.76 6.48
C SER A 18 -1.53 -16.69 7.53
N LYS A 19 -1.67 -17.73 8.36
CA LYS A 19 -2.56 -17.71 9.53
C LYS A 19 -2.21 -16.60 10.54
N HIS A 20 -0.96 -16.14 10.50
CA HIS A 20 -0.38 -15.26 11.52
C HIS A 20 -0.07 -13.87 10.99
N ASP A 21 0.01 -13.68 9.67
CA ASP A 21 0.49 -12.45 9.07
C ASP A 21 -0.60 -11.76 8.27
N VAL A 22 -0.95 -10.54 8.70
CA VAL A 22 -1.96 -9.69 8.07
C VAL A 22 -1.33 -8.34 7.73
N TYR A 23 -1.55 -7.89 6.50
CA TYR A 23 -1.13 -6.60 6.00
C TYR A 23 -2.35 -5.73 5.81
N MET A 24 -2.29 -4.49 6.29
CA MET A 24 -3.42 -3.55 6.19
C MET A 24 -2.94 -2.15 5.80
N ALA A 25 -3.65 -1.50 4.90
CA ALA A 25 -3.42 -0.10 4.56
C ALA A 25 -4.17 0.80 5.56
N GLN A 26 -3.45 1.67 6.26
CA GLN A 26 -3.98 2.60 7.25
C GLN A 26 -3.10 3.86 7.32
N ASN A 27 -3.71 5.04 7.46
CA ASN A 27 -2.99 6.31 7.72
C ASN A 27 -1.84 6.62 6.74
N ASN A 28 -2.05 6.39 5.44
CA ASN A 28 -1.01 6.53 4.40
C ASN A 28 0.20 5.59 4.61
N SER A 29 0.00 4.50 5.33
CA SER A 29 0.98 3.45 5.54
C SER A 29 0.38 2.09 5.21
N VAL A 30 1.24 1.11 4.93
CA VAL A 30 0.90 -0.31 5.02
C VAL A 30 1.54 -0.84 6.30
N MET A 31 0.73 -1.46 7.14
CA MET A 31 1.12 -2.08 8.40
C MET A 31 1.11 -3.60 8.25
N HIS A 32 2.11 -4.28 8.80
CA HIS A 32 2.14 -5.73 8.96
C HIS A 32 1.88 -6.07 10.44
N TRP A 33 0.87 -6.88 10.70
CA TRP A 33 0.54 -7.42 12.02
C TRP A 33 0.95 -8.90 12.02
N SER A 34 1.80 -9.34 12.95
CA SER A 34 2.15 -10.76 13.13
C SER A 34 1.65 -11.37 14.46
N SER A 35 0.64 -12.26 14.40
CA SER A 35 -0.08 -12.92 15.53
C SER A 35 0.87 -13.54 16.55
N LEU A 36 1.99 -14.06 16.05
CA LEU A 36 3.04 -14.71 16.83
C LEU A 36 3.84 -13.70 17.66
N LEU A 37 4.12 -12.53 17.09
CA LEU A 37 4.91 -11.47 17.72
C LEU A 37 4.05 -10.47 18.51
N GLN A 38 2.72 -10.57 18.38
CA GLN A 38 1.75 -9.65 18.98
C GLN A 38 2.07 -8.17 18.72
N ARG A 39 2.53 -7.87 17.51
CA ARG A 39 3.04 -6.55 17.15
C ARG A 39 2.68 -6.18 15.71
N GLY A 40 2.40 -4.90 15.53
CA GLY A 40 2.32 -4.25 14.22
C GLY A 40 3.64 -3.54 13.87
N THR A 41 4.09 -3.65 12.63
CA THR A 41 5.23 -2.92 12.09
C THR A 41 4.82 -2.18 10.83
N GLU A 42 5.37 -0.99 10.62
CA GLU A 42 5.16 -0.25 9.38
C GLU A 42 6.04 -0.84 8.28
N VAL A 43 5.43 -1.26 7.16
CA VAL A 43 6.15 -1.80 6.01
C VAL A 43 6.21 -0.82 4.84
N LEU A 44 5.31 0.15 4.74
CA LEU A 44 5.41 1.18 3.72
C LEU A 44 4.79 2.45 4.25
N HIS A 45 5.43 3.59 4.01
CA HIS A 45 4.89 4.91 4.33
C HIS A 45 4.85 5.76 3.06
N VAL A 46 3.69 6.33 2.76
CA VAL A 46 3.45 7.05 1.49
C VAL A 46 2.88 8.45 1.68
N ALA A 47 2.83 8.98 2.91
CA ALA A 47 2.42 10.36 3.14
C ALA A 47 3.44 11.37 2.58
N GLY A 48 4.74 11.00 2.62
CA GLY A 48 5.85 11.80 2.13
C GLY A 48 6.24 11.51 0.69
N GLN A 49 7.51 11.77 0.37
CA GLN A 49 8.12 11.35 -0.90
C GLN A 49 8.50 9.88 -0.84
N VAL A 50 8.10 9.13 -1.85
CA VAL A 50 8.51 7.74 -2.07
C VAL A 50 9.51 7.73 -3.22
N VAL A 51 10.79 7.54 -2.90
CA VAL A 51 11.88 7.53 -3.87
C VAL A 51 12.18 6.07 -4.26
N PRO A 52 12.19 5.73 -5.57
CA PRO A 52 12.56 4.40 -6.01
C PRO A 52 13.99 4.03 -5.59
N LYS A 53 14.15 2.86 -4.95
CA LYS A 53 15.49 2.31 -4.65
C LYS A 53 16.20 1.79 -5.90
N GLN A 54 15.45 1.30 -6.87
CA GLN A 54 15.95 0.80 -8.14
C GLN A 54 15.48 1.68 -9.29
N LYS A 55 16.40 2.11 -10.15
CA LYS A 55 16.09 2.90 -11.35
C LYS A 55 15.76 1.95 -12.50
N THR A 56 14.48 1.63 -12.65
CA THR A 56 13.94 0.90 -13.80
C THR A 56 13.19 1.87 -14.72
N HIS A 57 12.86 1.43 -15.94
CA HIS A 57 12.08 2.23 -16.86
C HIS A 57 10.71 2.56 -16.24
N GLY A 58 10.38 3.85 -16.10
CA GLY A 58 9.16 4.33 -15.44
C GLY A 58 9.26 4.54 -13.93
N ALA A 59 10.41 4.23 -13.30
CA ALA A 59 10.66 4.56 -11.90
C ALA A 59 10.73 6.08 -11.73
N ARG A 60 9.85 6.64 -10.88
CA ARG A 60 9.80 8.06 -10.54
C ARG A 60 9.52 8.25 -9.07
N THR A 61 9.98 9.37 -8.53
CA THR A 61 9.58 9.78 -7.18
C THR A 61 8.08 10.05 -7.15
N LEU A 62 7.39 9.46 -6.19
CA LEU A 62 5.98 9.71 -5.91
C LEU A 62 5.85 10.56 -4.65
N SER A 63 4.73 11.24 -4.46
CA SER A 63 4.47 12.01 -3.24
C SER A 63 3.00 11.94 -2.86
N ARG A 64 2.72 11.86 -1.55
CA ARG A 64 1.37 11.90 -0.98
C ARG A 64 0.41 10.92 -1.65
N VAL A 65 0.84 9.67 -1.79
CA VAL A 65 0.02 8.64 -2.46
C VAL A 65 -1.12 8.24 -1.53
N GLN A 66 -2.34 8.29 -2.04
CA GLN A 66 -3.51 7.76 -1.34
C GLN A 66 -3.75 6.32 -1.78
N ILE A 67 -3.41 5.36 -0.92
CA ILE A 67 -3.55 3.93 -1.23
C ILE A 67 -5.03 3.59 -1.43
N SER A 68 -5.31 3.04 -2.60
CA SER A 68 -6.65 2.66 -3.06
C SER A 68 -6.83 1.14 -3.16
N THR A 69 -5.72 0.43 -3.38
CA THR A 69 -5.66 -1.02 -3.52
C THR A 69 -4.29 -1.55 -3.13
N MET A 70 -4.23 -2.82 -2.73
CA MET A 70 -3.00 -3.53 -2.41
C MET A 70 -3.12 -5.01 -2.80
N ALA A 71 -1.99 -5.62 -3.14
CA ALA A 71 -1.84 -7.06 -3.29
C ALA A 71 -0.50 -7.52 -2.70
N LEU A 72 -0.49 -8.69 -2.07
CA LEU A 72 0.72 -9.33 -1.54
C LEU A 72 0.83 -10.77 -2.01
N LYS A 73 2.00 -11.17 -2.50
CA LYS A 73 2.31 -12.57 -2.81
C LYS A 73 3.81 -12.79 -2.78
N ASP A 74 4.26 -13.91 -2.20
CA ASP A 74 5.68 -14.32 -2.22
C ASP A 74 6.65 -13.20 -1.78
N ASN A 75 6.30 -12.48 -0.72
CA ASN A 75 7.00 -11.28 -0.20
C ASN A 75 7.02 -10.06 -1.12
N LEU A 76 6.41 -10.12 -2.30
CA LEU A 76 6.20 -8.97 -3.16
C LEU A 76 4.88 -8.28 -2.79
N MET A 77 5.00 -7.01 -2.42
CA MET A 77 3.88 -6.10 -2.22
C MET A 77 3.73 -5.15 -3.39
N VAL A 78 2.48 -4.93 -3.81
CA VAL A 78 2.10 -3.87 -4.73
C VAL A 78 1.02 -3.02 -4.09
N ALA A 79 1.23 -1.70 -4.04
CA ALA A 79 0.23 -0.73 -3.59
C ALA A 79 -0.12 0.22 -4.75
N GLY A 80 -1.43 0.39 -5.00
CA GLY A 80 -1.95 1.25 -6.05
C GLY A 80 -2.63 2.50 -5.49
N GLY A 81 -2.33 3.66 -6.07
CA GLY A 81 -2.89 4.96 -5.67
C GLY A 81 -4.06 5.43 -6.55
N PHE A 82 -4.84 6.40 -6.05
CA PHE A 82 -6.00 6.96 -6.79
C PHE A 82 -5.66 7.66 -8.10
N ARG A 83 -4.41 8.08 -8.31
CA ARG A 83 -3.97 8.78 -9.54
C ARG A 83 -3.19 7.86 -10.48
N GLY A 84 -3.34 6.54 -10.31
CA GLY A 84 -2.62 5.54 -11.10
C GLY A 84 -1.17 5.33 -10.65
N GLU A 85 -0.83 5.72 -9.42
CA GLU A 85 0.47 5.38 -8.84
C GLU A 85 0.59 3.88 -8.58
N LEU A 86 1.78 3.33 -8.78
CA LEU A 86 2.13 1.95 -8.40
C LEU A 86 3.43 1.96 -7.60
N ILE A 87 3.40 1.33 -6.43
CA ILE A 87 4.56 1.14 -5.57
C ILE A 87 4.80 -0.35 -5.41
N PHE A 88 6.01 -0.79 -5.71
CA PHE A 88 6.47 -2.16 -5.52
C PHE A 88 7.44 -2.20 -4.34
N LYS A 89 7.21 -3.12 -3.41
CA LYS A 89 8.13 -3.39 -2.30
C LYS A 89 8.39 -4.90 -2.21
N VAL A 90 9.67 -5.24 -2.09
CA VAL A 90 10.19 -6.57 -1.74
C VAL A 90 10.72 -6.51 -0.31
#